data_AF-A0AA96R571-F1
#
_entry.id   AF-A0AA96R571-F1
#
_cell.length_a   1.000
_cell.length_b   1.000
_cell.length_c   1.000
_cell.angle_alpha   90.00
_cell.angle_beta   90.00
_cell.angle_gamma   90.00
#
_symmetry.space_group_name_H-M   'P 1'
#
loop_
_entity.id
_entity.type
_entity.pdbx_description
1 polymer ?
#
loop_
_entity_poly.entity_id
_entity_poly.type
_entity_poly.pdbx_seq_one_letter_code
_entity_poly.pdbx_strand_id
1 'polypeptide(L)'
;MSSLDSLHLDTPEALHDAFGHYGVFSLEDIRRAAQRTGIAQAVQFSNTEIFTHPVSRRAYDRLPEHLVRPRGFQSPTLISPEVFGRLYELGMPSSALMTEGTIM
;
A
#
# COMPACT_ATOMS: atom_id res chain seq x y z
N MET A 1 -0.66 0.88 -12.57
CA MET A 1 0.16 0.27 -11.50
C MET A 1 0.72 1.39 -10.65
N SER A 2 0.66 1.24 -9.33
CA SER A 2 1.24 2.21 -8.38
C SER A 2 2.76 2.33 -8.55
N SER A 3 3.30 3.53 -8.40
CA SER A 3 4.74 3.82 -8.44
C SER A 3 5.19 4.54 -7.17
N LEU A 4 6.40 4.21 -6.73
CA LEU A 4 7.14 5.01 -5.76
C LEU A 4 7.87 6.11 -6.54
N ASP A 5 7.45 7.36 -6.34
CA ASP A 5 7.99 8.49 -7.10
C ASP A 5 9.22 9.07 -6.42
N SER A 6 9.16 9.23 -5.10
CA SER A 6 10.24 9.84 -4.32
C SER A 6 10.20 9.44 -2.85
N LEU A 7 11.33 9.68 -2.18
CA LEU A 7 11.53 9.48 -0.76
C LEU A 7 12.27 10.68 -0.18
N HIS A 8 11.71 11.28 0.86
CA HIS A 8 12.25 12.49 1.51
C HIS A 8 12.57 12.19 2.97
N LEU A 9 13.81 12.42 3.38
CA LEU A 9 14.25 12.32 4.77
C LEU A 9 14.60 13.71 5.26
N ASP A 10 13.82 14.24 6.20
CA ASP A 10 14.02 15.59 6.70
C ASP A 10 13.42 15.78 8.10
N THR A 11 13.62 16.96 8.67
CA THR A 11 12.97 17.45 9.88
C THR A 11 11.44 17.50 9.74
N PRO A 12 10.70 17.36 10.85
CA PRO A 12 9.25 17.45 10.82
C PRO A 12 8.69 18.73 10.20
N GLU A 13 9.32 19.87 10.50
CA GLU A 13 8.93 21.18 9.99
C GLU A 13 9.08 21.25 8.47
N ALA A 14 10.25 20.85 7.94
CA ALA A 14 10.49 20.85 6.50
C ALA A 14 9.52 19.93 5.74
N LEU A 15 9.23 18.74 6.28
CA LEU A 15 8.28 17.81 5.66
C LEU A 15 6.84 18.35 5.72
N HIS A 16 6.45 18.98 6.82
CA HIS A 16 5.12 19.57 6.94
C HIS A 16 4.94 20.77 6.00
N ASP A 17 5.96 21.61 5.86
CA ASP A 17 5.92 22.73 4.91
C ASP A 17 5.82 22.23 3.46
N ALA A 18 6.55 21.16 3.12
CA ALA A 18 6.52 20.57 1.78
C ALA A 18 5.20 19.83 1.47
N PHE A 19 4.68 19.04 2.40
CA PHE A 19 3.63 18.05 2.13
C PHE A 19 2.35 18.22 2.96
N GLY A 20 2.31 19.16 3.91
CA GLY A 20 1.16 19.39 4.79
C GLY A 20 -0.12 19.77 4.04
N HIS A 21 0.01 20.30 2.81
CA HIS A 21 -1.12 20.59 1.93
C HIS A 21 -1.95 19.35 1.54
N TYR A 22 -1.43 18.12 1.69
CA TYR A 22 -2.21 16.90 1.52
C TYR A 22 -3.23 16.66 2.65
N GLY A 23 -3.06 17.31 3.82
CA GLY A 23 -4.04 17.31 4.90
C GLY A 23 -4.20 15.99 5.68
N VAL A 24 -3.32 15.01 5.47
CA VAL A 24 -3.41 13.68 6.13
C VAL A 24 -2.72 13.65 7.49
N PHE A 25 -1.54 14.28 7.59
CA PHE A 25 -0.72 14.29 8.81
C PHE A 25 -0.47 15.72 9.26
N SER A 26 -0.71 15.99 10.54
CA SER A 26 -0.35 17.27 11.16
C SER A 26 1.16 17.33 11.46
N LEU A 27 1.69 18.54 11.72
CA LEU A 27 3.06 18.70 12.20
C LEU A 27 3.33 17.89 13.49
N GLU A 28 2.34 17.78 14.38
CA GLU A 28 2.48 17.00 15.62
C GLU A 28 2.63 15.50 15.33
N ASP A 29 1.89 14.98 14.36
CA ASP A 29 2.02 13.58 13.92
C ASP A 29 3.43 13.29 13.40
N ILE A 30 3.97 14.19 12.58
CA ILE A 30 5.31 14.04 11.99
C ILE A 30 6.38 14.16 13.07
N ARG A 31 6.24 15.10 14.03
CA ARG A 31 7.15 15.21 15.19
C ARG A 31 7.17 13.95 16.03
N ARG A 32 6.00 13.33 16.26
CA ARG A 32 5.88 12.05 16.96
C ARG A 32 6.58 10.93 16.20
N ALA A 33 6.46 10.88 14.87
CA ALA A 33 7.19 9.91 14.05
C ALA A 33 8.73 10.11 14.12
N ALA A 34 9.19 11.35 14.20
CA ALA A 34 10.61 11.71 14.29
C ALA A 34 11.19 11.65 15.71
N GLN A 35 10.41 11.30 16.74
CA GLN A 35 10.77 11.50 18.16
C GLN A 35 12.14 10.93 18.55
N ARG A 36 12.56 9.81 17.94
CA ARG A 36 13.81 9.12 18.26
C ARG A 36 15.01 9.61 17.47
N THR A 37 14.81 10.09 16.26
CA THR A 37 15.87 10.34 15.27
C THR A 37 16.02 11.82 14.94
N GLY A 38 15.04 12.66 15.28
CA GLY A 38 14.98 14.08 14.88
C GLY A 38 14.57 14.29 13.41
N ILE A 39 14.48 13.22 12.62
CA ILE A 39 14.06 13.24 11.22
C ILE A 39 12.97 12.19 10.98
N ALA A 40 12.09 12.47 10.02
CA ALA A 40 11.08 11.54 9.54
C ALA A 40 11.29 11.25 8.04
N GLN A 41 10.60 10.21 7.56
CA GLN A 41 10.61 9.81 6.16
C GLN A 41 9.22 10.03 5.55
N ALA A 42 9.13 10.84 4.52
CA ALA A 42 7.95 10.93 3.67
C ALA A 42 8.17 10.11 2.39
N VAL A 43 7.14 9.36 1.99
CA VAL A 43 7.17 8.48 0.83
C VAL A 43 6.06 8.92 -0.13
N GLN A 44 6.43 9.31 -1.34
CA GLN A 44 5.48 9.80 -2.34
C GLN A 44 5.13 8.67 -3.30
N PHE A 45 3.85 8.37 -3.41
CA PHE A 45 3.32 7.40 -4.37
C PHE A 45 2.40 8.10 -5.36
N SER A 46 2.43 7.66 -6.61
CA SER A 46 1.42 8.01 -7.61
C SER A 46 0.85 6.75 -8.25
N ASN A 47 -0.18 6.95 -9.08
CA ASN A 47 -0.86 5.87 -9.81
C ASN A 47 -1.39 4.77 -8.88
N THR A 48 -1.72 5.14 -7.64
CA THR A 48 -2.26 4.23 -6.64
C THR A 48 -3.61 3.70 -7.11
N GLU A 49 -3.83 2.41 -6.89
CA GLU A 49 -5.04 1.71 -7.32
C GLU A 49 -5.76 1.19 -6.10
N ILE A 50 -7.06 1.50 -5.99
CA ILE A 50 -7.90 1.02 -4.90
C ILE A 50 -8.52 -0.29 -5.33
N PHE A 51 -8.28 -1.36 -4.56
CA PHE A 51 -8.96 -2.63 -4.77
C PHE A 51 -10.47 -2.49 -4.63
N THR A 52 -11.20 -3.00 -5.63
CA THR A 52 -12.67 -3.03 -5.62
C THR A 52 -13.22 -3.97 -4.57
N HIS A 53 -12.43 -4.98 -4.18
CA HIS A 53 -12.77 -5.96 -3.16
C HIS A 53 -11.66 -5.99 -2.09
N PRO A 54 -11.84 -5.37 -0.92
CA PRO A 54 -10.81 -5.34 0.11
C PRO A 54 -10.33 -6.74 0.50
N VAL A 55 -9.01 -6.97 0.46
CA VAL A 55 -8.42 -8.26 0.82
C VAL A 55 -8.42 -8.41 2.34
N SER A 56 -9.31 -9.27 2.86
CA SER A 56 -9.37 -9.53 4.30
C SER A 56 -8.11 -10.23 4.83
N ARG A 57 -7.79 -10.00 6.10
CA ARG A 57 -6.70 -10.73 6.81
C ARG A 57 -6.84 -12.25 6.68
N ARG A 58 -8.07 -12.77 6.78
CA ARG A 58 -8.35 -14.20 6.63
C ARG A 58 -8.00 -14.73 5.24
N ALA A 59 -8.26 -13.96 4.18
CA ALA A 59 -7.91 -14.34 2.81
C ALA A 59 -6.40 -14.31 2.60
N TYR A 60 -5.72 -13.27 3.12
CA TYR A 60 -4.26 -13.18 3.14
C TYR A 60 -3.60 -14.36 3.85
N ASP A 61 -4.11 -14.74 5.03
CA ASP A 61 -3.57 -15.86 5.82
C ASP A 61 -3.80 -17.22 5.15
N ARG A 62 -4.76 -17.32 4.22
CA ARG A 62 -5.07 -18.53 3.42
C ARG A 62 -4.24 -18.65 2.14
N LEU A 63 -3.38 -17.68 1.84
CA LEU A 63 -2.44 -17.83 0.73
C LEU A 63 -1.61 -19.12 0.91
N PRO A 64 -1.30 -19.83 -0.19
CA PRO A 64 -0.54 -21.07 -0.14
C PRO A 64 0.71 -20.99 0.73
N GLU A 65 1.03 -22.06 1.46
CA GLU A 65 2.13 -22.05 2.43
C GLU A 65 3.51 -21.87 1.78
N HIS A 66 3.68 -22.28 0.52
CA HIS A 66 4.91 -22.07 -0.23
C HIS A 66 5.18 -20.58 -0.52
N LEU A 67 4.16 -19.73 -0.42
CA LEU A 67 4.31 -18.29 -0.54
C LEU A 67 4.77 -17.69 0.78
N VAL A 68 6.08 -17.40 0.83
CA VAL A 68 6.67 -16.61 1.92
C VAL A 68 6.01 -15.23 1.93
N ARG A 69 5.31 -14.93 3.02
CA ARG A 69 4.56 -13.69 3.19
C ARG A 69 4.85 -13.07 4.57
N PRO A 70 4.87 -11.73 4.68
CA PRO A 70 4.98 -11.05 5.96
C PRO A 70 3.84 -11.46 6.90
N ARG A 71 4.16 -11.79 8.16
CA ARG A 71 3.12 -12.06 9.19
C ARG A 71 2.67 -10.81 9.94
N GLY A 72 3.41 -9.71 9.77
CA GLY A 72 3.11 -8.39 10.34
C GLY A 72 3.43 -7.28 9.32
N PHE A 73 2.76 -6.14 9.49
CA PHE A 73 2.82 -5.00 8.57
C PHE A 73 3.33 -3.73 9.26
N GLN A 74 4.27 -3.89 10.20
CA GLN A 74 4.83 -2.76 10.95
C GLN A 74 5.78 -1.90 10.10
N SER A 75 6.23 -2.43 8.96
CA SER A 75 7.06 -1.73 7.98
C SER A 75 6.82 -2.30 6.57
N PRO A 76 7.14 -1.54 5.52
CA PRO A 76 7.16 -2.07 4.16
C PRO A 76 8.05 -3.31 4.09
N THR A 77 7.53 -4.39 3.51
CA THR A 77 8.27 -5.64 3.33
C THR A 77 8.18 -6.06 1.87
N LEU A 78 9.32 -6.46 1.31
CA LEU A 78 9.35 -6.99 -0.05
C LEU A 78 8.55 -8.30 -0.10
N ILE A 79 7.67 -8.41 -1.09
CA ILE A 79 6.91 -9.62 -1.39
C ILE A 79 7.29 -10.13 -2.77
N SER A 80 7.14 -11.43 -3.00
CA SER A 80 7.38 -12.00 -4.32
C SER A 80 6.31 -11.55 -5.32
N PRO A 81 6.63 -11.52 -6.63
CA PRO A 81 5.64 -11.28 -7.67
C PRO A 81 4.44 -12.23 -7.61
N GLU A 82 4.66 -13.49 -7.20
CA GLU A 82 3.60 -14.48 -7.03
C GLU A 82 2.63 -14.11 -5.90
N VAL A 83 3.15 -13.64 -4.75
CA VAL A 83 2.30 -13.11 -3.66
C VAL A 83 1.52 -11.89 -4.14
N PHE A 84 2.19 -10.96 -4.82
CA PHE A 84 1.54 -9.76 -5.35
C PHE A 84 0.39 -10.11 -6.31
N GLY A 85 0.62 -11.03 -7.27
CA GLY A 85 -0.40 -11.48 -8.21
C GLY A 85 -1.63 -12.07 -7.52
N ARG A 86 -1.43 -12.91 -6.49
CA ARG A 86 -2.55 -13.48 -5.71
C ARG A 86 -3.34 -12.42 -4.95
N LEU A 87 -2.66 -11.43 -4.37
CA LEU A 87 -3.34 -10.32 -3.70
C LEU A 87 -4.15 -9.47 -4.69
N TYR A 88 -3.61 -9.26 -5.89
CA TYR A 88 -4.29 -8.54 -6.94
C TYR A 88 -5.53 -9.29 -7.45
N GLU A 89 -5.45 -10.60 -7.66
CA GLU A 89 -6.60 -11.46 -8.01
C GLU A 89 -7.73 -11.41 -6.97
N LEU A 90 -7.37 -11.42 -5.67
CA LEU A 90 -8.33 -11.29 -4.58
C LEU A 90 -8.94 -9.88 -4.50
N GLY A 91 -8.13 -8.86 -4.80
CA GLY A 91 -8.48 -7.44 -4.70
C GLY A 91 -9.31 -6.91 -5.88
N MET A 92 -9.08 -7.51 -7.05
CA MET A 92 -9.71 -7.17 -8.33
C MET A 92 -10.27 -8.44 -8.98
N PRO A 93 -11.24 -9.13 -8.34
CA PRO A 93 -11.88 -10.27 -8.97
C PRO A 93 -12.52 -9.80 -10.28
N SER A 94 -12.16 -10.42 -11.39
CA SER A 94 -12.78 -10.13 -12.68
C SER A 94 -14.29 -10.32 -12.57
N SER A 95 -15.05 -9.24 -12.77
CA SER A 95 -16.51 -9.30 -13.00
C SER A 95 -16.85 -9.82 -14.41
N ALA A 96 -15.91 -10.43 -15.14
CA ALA A 96 -16.03 -10.74 -16.56
C ALA A 96 -15.63 -12.19 -16.89
N LEU A 97 -16.52 -13.13 -16.57
CA LEU A 97 -16.76 -14.36 -17.36
C LEU A 97 -18.27 -14.68 -17.47
N MET A 98 -19.15 -13.70 -17.26
CA MET A 98 -20.60 -13.88 -17.47
C MET A 98 -21.21 -12.74 -18.29
N THR A 99 -20.71 -12.44 -19.48
CA THR A 99 -21.52 -11.84 -20.55
C THR A 99 -20.90 -12.04 -21.93
N GLU A 100 -20.89 -13.26 -22.46
CA GLU A 100 -20.99 -13.46 -23.91
C GLU A 100 -21.92 -14.63 -24.21
N GLY A 101 -23.13 -14.27 -24.70
CA GLY A 101 -23.79 -14.99 -25.78
C GLY A 101 -24.40 -16.36 -25.50
N THR A 102 -25.59 -16.39 -24.93
CA THR A 102 -26.65 -17.22 -25.54
C THR A 102 -27.01 -16.56 -26.87
N ILE A 103 -26.60 -17.13 -28.01
CA ILE A 103 -27.33 -17.08 -29.28
C ILE A 103 -27.07 -18.40 -30.04
N MET A 104 -28.15 -19.17 -30.20
CA MET A 104 -28.40 -20.30 -31.13
C MET A 104 -27.51 -21.55 -31.00
#